data_AF-A0A7W2YYM3-F1
#
_entry.id   AF-A0A7W2YYM3-F1
#
_cell.length_a   1.000
_cell.length_b   1.000
_cell.length_c   1.000
_cell.angle_alpha   90.00
_cell.angle_beta   90.00
_cell.angle_gamma   90.00
#
_symmetry.space_group_name_H-M   'P 1'
#
loop_
_entity.id
_entity.type
_entity.pdbx_description
1 polymer ?
#
loop_
_entity_poly.entity_id
_entity_poly.type
_entity_poly.pdbx_seq_one_letter_code
_entity_poly.pdbx_strand_id
1 'polypeptide(L)' 'MNKWSLEGTVVRLIPLSADHAEALFPSASDPEVWRWMPRPRPESVGQLRDMLSEMIADPTRRCFAVQRRAEAP' A
#
# COMPACT_ATOMS: atom_id res chain seq x y z
N MET A 1 -10.80 12.84 9.09
CA MET A 1 -11.52 12.81 7.78
C MET A 1 -10.50 13.02 6.67
N ASN A 2 -9.96 11.94 6.10
CA ASN A 2 -8.92 12.05 5.06
C ASN A 2 -9.59 12.14 3.69
N LYS A 3 -9.72 13.37 3.18
CA LYS A 3 -10.57 13.83 2.06
C LYS A 3 -10.20 13.32 0.63
N TRP A 4 -9.41 12.26 0.46
CA TRP A 4 -8.82 11.92 -0.85
C TRP A 4 -8.92 10.45 -1.25
N SER A 5 -9.90 9.70 -0.74
CA SER A 5 -10.16 8.35 -1.28
C SER A 5 -10.75 8.45 -2.69
N LEU A 6 -10.25 7.64 -3.63
CA LEU A 6 -10.81 7.54 -4.98
C LEU A 6 -11.71 6.31 -5.03
N GLU A 7 -12.99 6.53 -5.35
CA GLU A 7 -13.97 5.47 -5.44
C GLU A 7 -14.00 4.90 -6.86
N GLY A 8 -13.85 3.59 -6.97
CA GLY A 8 -14.05 2.85 -8.22
C GLY A 8 -15.26 1.92 -8.14
N THR A 9 -15.53 1.23 -9.24
CA THR A 9 -16.66 0.28 -9.33
C THR A 9 -16.42 -0.96 -8.47
N VAL A 10 -15.19 -1.51 -8.48
CA VAL A 10 -14.84 -2.77 -7.79
C VAL A 10 -13.96 -2.54 -6.56
N VAL A 11 -13.17 -1.47 -6.58
CA VAL A 11 -12.19 -1.15 -5.54
C VAL A 11 -12.32 0.32 -5.15
N ARG A 12 -11.88 0.64 -3.95
CA ARG A 12 -11.59 2.02 -3.53
C ARG A 12 -10.10 2.15 -3.25
N LEU A 13 -9.55 3.30 -3.61
CA LEU A 13 -8.17 3.68 -3.31
C LEU A 13 -8.20 4.57 -2.08
N ILE A 14 -7.63 4.10 -0.98
CA ILE A 14 -7.49 4.89 0.25
C ILE A 14 -6.06 5.44 0.33
N PRO A 15 -5.84 6.66 0.85
CA PRO A 15 -4.50 7.17 1.06
C PRO A 15 -3.65 6.17 1.83
N LEU A 16 -2.44 5.90 1.33
CA LEU A 16 -1.52 4.96 1.97
C LEU A 16 -1.13 5.48 3.36
N SER A 17 -1.07 4.57 4.33
CA SER A 17 -0.64 4.82 5.69
C SER A 17 0.37 3.76 6.09
N ALA A 18 1.27 4.10 7.00
CA ALA A 18 2.23 3.18 7.62
C ALA A 18 1.54 1.99 8.34
N ASP A 19 0.30 2.18 8.78
CA ASP A 19 -0.54 1.14 9.39
C ASP A 19 -0.90 0.01 8.40
N HIS A 20 -0.94 0.32 7.10
CA HIS A 20 -1.21 -0.70 6.07
C HIS A 20 -0.04 -1.67 5.85
N ALA A 21 1.13 -1.44 6.48
CA ALA A 21 2.29 -2.31 6.33
C ALA A 21 1.97 -3.77 6.67
N GLU A 22 1.21 -4.02 7.73
CA GLU A 22 0.86 -5.39 8.16
C GLU A 22 0.01 -6.12 7.12
N ALA A 23 -0.97 -5.44 6.54
CA ALA A 23 -1.83 -6.01 5.51
C ALA A 23 -1.12 -6.17 4.15
N LEU A 24 -0.17 -5.29 3.84
CA LEU A 24 0.58 -5.30 2.58
C LEU A 24 1.79 -6.25 2.62
N PHE A 25 2.31 -6.55 3.81
CA PHE A 25 3.54 -7.34 3.97
C PHE A 25 3.49 -8.71 3.32
N PRO A 26 2.42 -9.53 3.41
CA PRO A 26 2.37 -10.82 2.75
C PRO A 26 2.64 -10.72 1.25
N SER A 27 2.00 -9.76 0.56
CA SER A 27 2.21 -9.52 -0.86
C SER A 27 3.56 -8.88 -1.17
N ALA A 28 4.07 -8.01 -0.29
CA ALA A 28 5.36 -7.36 -0.47
C ALA A 28 6.54 -8.31 -0.22
N SER A 29 6.36 -9.29 0.66
CA SER A 29 7.35 -10.32 0.99
C SER A 29 7.38 -11.47 -0.02
N ASP A 30 6.40 -11.52 -0.93
CA ASP A 30 6.27 -12.55 -1.94
C ASP A 30 7.30 -12.32 -3.08
N PRO A 31 8.19 -13.29 -3.35
CA PRO A 31 9.25 -13.13 -4.34
C PRO A 31 8.72 -13.08 -5.78
N GLU A 32 7.57 -13.72 -6.08
CA GLU A 32 6.97 -13.70 -7.41
C GLU A 32 6.32 -12.36 -7.71
N VAL A 33 5.75 -11.70 -6.70
CA VAL A 33 5.24 -10.33 -6.80
C VAL A 33 6.41 -9.34 -6.87
N TRP A 34 7.42 -9.50 -6.00
CA TRP A 34 8.50 -8.52 -5.85
C TRP A 34 9.59 -8.59 -6.92
N ARG A 35 9.70 -9.68 -7.68
CA ARG A 35 10.72 -9.85 -8.75
C ARG A 35 10.75 -8.74 -9.80
N TRP A 36 9.63 -8.02 -9.98
CA TRP A 36 9.49 -6.95 -10.96
C TRP A 36 9.76 -5.56 -10.38
N MET A 37 10.00 -5.46 -9.08
CA MET A 37 10.29 -4.18 -8.44
C MET A 37 11.78 -3.83 -8.52
N PRO A 38 12.12 -2.56 -8.82
CA PRO A 38 13.52 -2.11 -8.88
C PRO A 38 14.17 -1.91 -7.50
N ARG A 39 13.54 -2.39 -6.42
CA ARG A 39 13.95 -2.17 -5.03
C ARG A 39 14.11 -3.50 -4.31
N PRO A 40 14.96 -3.57 -3.27
CA PRO A 40 15.05 -4.77 -2.45
C PRO A 40 13.70 -5.08 -1.80
N ARG A 41 13.44 -6.38 -1.65
CA ARG A 41 12.23 -6.90 -1.03
C ARG A 41 12.27 -6.63 0.47
N PRO A 42 11.20 -6.08 1.08
CA PRO A 42 11.15 -5.95 2.52
C PRO A 42 11.12 -7.34 3.16
N GLU A 43 12.02 -7.57 4.11
CA GLU A 43 12.11 -8.85 4.82
C GLU A 43 11.31 -8.86 6.13
N SER A 44 10.74 -7.71 6.51
CA SER A 44 9.95 -7.56 7.73
C SER A 44 8.90 -6.47 7.59
N VAL A 45 7.83 -6.57 8.39
CA VAL A 45 6.79 -5.52 8.49
C VAL A 45 7.40 -4.16 8.86
N GLY A 46 8.41 -4.14 9.74
CA GLY A 46 9.13 -2.92 10.10
C GLY A 46 9.79 -2.24 8.89
N GLN A 47 10.57 -2.99 8.11
CA GLN A 47 11.21 -2.47 6.89
C GLN A 47 10.17 -1.97 5.88
N LEU A 48 9.07 -2.69 5.70
CA LEU A 48 7.98 -2.23 4.85
C LEU A 48 7.39 -0.93 5.38
N ARG A 49 7.15 -0.82 6.70
CA ARG A 49 6.62 0.38 7.33
C ARG A 49 7.53 1.59 7.13
N ASP A 50 8.84 1.42 7.29
CA ASP A 50 9.83 2.47 7.02
C ASP A 50 9.78 2.90 5.55
N MET A 51 9.77 1.94 4.62
CA MET A 51 9.68 2.22 3.19
C MET A 51 8.38 2.95 2.81
N LEU A 52 7.23 2.56 3.39
CA LEU A 52 5.97 3.28 3.17
C LEU A 52 6.05 4.70 3.74
N SER A 53 6.69 4.87 4.90
CA SER A 53 6.84 6.19 5.54
C SER A 53 7.69 7.14 4.69
N GLU A 54 8.80 6.66 4.12
CA GLU A 54 9.61 7.41 3.17
C GLU A 54 8.83 7.78 1.91
N MET A 55 8.01 6.86 1.38
CA MET A 55 7.18 7.12 0.21
C MET A 55 6.07 8.14 0.46
N ILE A 56 5.48 8.11 1.65
CA ILE A 56 4.43 9.05 2.07
C ILE A 56 5.01 10.44 2.38
N ALA A 57 6.26 10.51 2.87
CA ALA A 57 6.94 11.77 3.17
C ALA A 57 7.31 12.58 1.92
N ASP A 58 7.41 11.95 0.75
CA ASP A 58 7.68 12.62 -0.52
C ASP A 58 6.41 13.36 -1.03
N PRO A 59 6.38 14.70 -1.01
CA PRO A 59 5.20 15.48 -1.37
C PRO A 59 4.84 15.37 -2.87
N THR A 60 5.75 14.86 -3.70
CA THR A 60 5.51 14.63 -5.12
C THR A 60 4.79 13.31 -5.39
N ARG A 61 4.69 12.44 -4.39
CA ARG A 61 4.06 11.12 -4.50
C ARG A 61 2.67 11.13 -3.87
N ARG A 62 1.72 10.52 -4.56
CA ARG A 62 0.43 10.15 -3.97
C ARG A 62 0.32 8.64 -3.96
N CYS A 63 0.58 8.06 -2.81
CA CYS A 63 0.48 6.63 -2.61
C CYS A 63 -0.90 6.25 -2.09
N PHE A 64 -1.45 5.15 -2.60
CA PHE A 64 -2.75 4.63 -2.19
C PHE A 64 -2.65 3.14 -1.88
N ALA A 65 -3.43 2.67 -0.92
CA ALA A 65 -3.73 1.26 -0.74
C ALA A 65 -5.03 0.93 -1.48
N VAL A 66 -5.04 -0.22 -2.15
CA VAL A 66 -6.22 -0.73 -2.86
C VAL A 66 -7.05 -1.58 -1.92
N GLN A 67 -8.32 -1.24 -1.75
CA GLN A 67 -9.26 -2.03 -0.97
C GLN A 67 -10.42 -2.47 -1.86
N ARG A 68 -10.72 -3.77 -1.86
CA ARG A 68 -11.92 -4.28 -2.55
C ARG A 68 -13.16 -3.70 -1.90
N ARG A 69 -14.11 -3.23 -2.71
CA ARG A 69 -15.44 -2.86 -2.19
C ARG A 69 -16.14 -4.13 -1.76
N ALA A 70 -16.71 -4.13 -0.55
CA ALA A 70 -17.68 -5.15 -0.20
C ALA A 70 -18.85 -5.02 -1.19
N GLU A 71 -19.20 -6.12 -1.85
CA GLU A 71 -20.45 -6.17 -2.63
C GLU A 71 -21.59 -5.87 -1.65
N ALA A 72 -22.46 -4.92 -2.01
CA ALA A 72 -23.70 -4.75 -1.27
C ALA A 72 -24.52 -6.04 -1.42
N PRO A 73 -25.12 -6.56 -0.34
CA PRO A 73 -25.91 -7.79 -0.38
C PRO A 73 -27.12 -7.69 -1.33
#